data_AF-A0A7I4YEI7-F1
#
_entry.id   AF-A0A7I4YEI7-F1
#
_cell.length_a   1.000
_cell.length_b   1.000
_cell.length_c   1.000
_cell.angle_alpha   90.00
_cell.angle_beta   90.00
_cell.angle_gamma   90.00
#
_symmetry.space_group_name_H-M   'P 1'
#
loop_
_entity.id
_entity.type
_entity.pdbx_description
1 polymer ?
#
loop_
_entity_poly.entity_id
_entity_poly.type
_entity_poly.pdbx_seq_one_letter_code
_entity_poly.pdbx_strand_id
1 'polypeptide(L)'
;MLKFAVGPWVAQQYGTAQCTGKPPRSLRKKRESSAPSLRRRPPRETTFGISEDDTSEERHWTPAMQACTSTAAVHHRPPSGGTPTSRRSMQNGFLTNGCTNSNVYGTTYSTTSNGYGNGALSAKPPLNAARASPRLSQGCGASPRSSVASYSSHTSGIGASPPMARRSPQSNKSNSPVTEDSLVTIRMRPDAMGRFGFNVKGGADQNYPVIVSRVAPGSSADKAHPRLNEGDQVLFINGRDVTPMSHDTVVDFIRSARSAPNGGELVLTIKPNVYRLGEEVEEPEGAALPEQMRVAESVPRSDKLSHSLRLLSDALATGRIVSQFEQLYRKKPGMTMNDCRLTSNLNKNRYRDVCPYDATRVRLSSSPNGDYINANFVNMEIPSSGIVNRYIACQGPLAHTSADHWLMVWEQLCTHIVMLTTTIERGRAKCHQYWPRLHESHEYGRLLVTCIRDHDTPNCSYREFSVRDRTSKEERRVTQMQYTAWPDHGVPDDPQHFISFVGEVRRARAGSVDPIVVHCSAGIGRTGVLILMETAACLVEANEPVYPLDIVRVMRDQRAMAIQTAGQYTFVCESILRAYNDGIIKPLAEYQKR
;
A
#
# COMPACT_ATOMS: atom_id res chain seq x y z
N MET A 1 -17.34 -53.87 -3.39
CA MET A 1 -16.12 -54.67 -3.08
C MET A 1 -14.92 -53.78 -3.43
N LEU A 2 -13.80 -53.67 -2.70
CA LEU A 2 -13.40 -54.10 -1.35
C LEU A 2 -13.00 -52.81 -0.56
N LYS A 3 -13.23 -52.64 0.75
CA LYS A 3 -12.63 -53.30 1.94
C LYS A 3 -11.09 -53.15 2.07
N PHE A 4 -10.66 -52.17 2.89
CA PHE A 4 -9.61 -52.20 3.93
C PHE A 4 -9.84 -50.94 4.82
N ALA A 5 -10.01 -50.90 6.15
CA ALA A 5 -9.79 -51.78 7.32
C ALA A 5 -8.60 -51.34 8.21
N VAL A 6 -8.92 -50.61 9.28
CA VAL A 6 -8.08 -50.39 10.49
C VAL A 6 -9.01 -50.52 11.72
N GLY A 7 -8.55 -51.14 12.81
CA GLY A 7 -9.39 -51.54 13.95
C GLY A 7 -9.47 -50.52 15.11
N PRO A 8 -10.42 -50.70 16.05
CA PRO A 8 -10.64 -49.80 17.18
C PRO A 8 -9.76 -50.12 18.40
N TRP A 9 -9.55 -49.12 19.26
CA TRP A 9 -9.00 -49.30 20.62
C TRP A 9 -10.10 -49.25 21.68
N VAL A 10 -9.84 -49.92 22.82
CA VAL A 10 -10.83 -50.24 23.86
C VAL A 10 -10.87 -49.16 24.95
N ALA A 11 -12.08 -48.84 25.43
CA ALA A 11 -12.30 -48.02 26.62
C ALA A 11 -12.39 -48.89 27.89
N GLN A 12 -11.87 -48.41 29.02
CA GLN A 12 -11.96 -49.10 30.31
C GLN A 12 -12.25 -48.10 31.44
N GLN A 13 -13.08 -48.50 32.40
CA GLN A 13 -13.58 -47.64 33.47
C GLN A 13 -12.73 -47.73 34.75
N TYR A 14 -12.49 -46.57 35.37
CA TYR A 14 -12.35 -46.37 36.81
C TYR A 14 -12.94 -44.97 37.12
N GLY A 15 -13.47 -44.64 38.30
CA GLY A 15 -13.66 -45.40 39.53
C GLY A 15 -13.89 -44.39 40.67
N THR A 16 -15.04 -44.42 41.34
CA THR A 16 -15.47 -43.34 42.25
C THR A 16 -14.91 -43.48 43.67
N ALA A 17 -14.51 -42.35 44.27
CA ALA A 17 -14.27 -42.23 45.71
C ALA A 17 -14.75 -40.85 46.21
N GLN A 18 -15.39 -40.82 47.38
CA GLN A 18 -15.84 -39.60 48.06
C GLN A 18 -14.88 -39.24 49.20
N CYS A 19 -14.76 -37.94 49.51
CA CYS A 19 -14.34 -37.44 50.82
C CYS A 19 -15.07 -36.14 51.15
N THR A 20 -15.33 -35.91 52.44
CA THR A 20 -16.20 -34.83 52.92
C THR A 20 -15.44 -33.88 53.85
N GLY A 21 -15.77 -32.58 53.81
CA GLY A 21 -15.16 -31.57 54.68
C GLY A 21 -15.95 -30.26 54.68
N LYS A 22 -16.20 -29.69 55.86
CA LYS A 22 -16.88 -28.39 56.03
C LYS A 22 -15.87 -27.23 56.18
N PRO A 23 -16.24 -25.99 55.82
CA PRO A 23 -15.29 -24.87 55.74
C PRO A 23 -15.03 -24.15 57.08
N PRO A 24 -13.83 -23.55 57.27
CA PRO A 24 -13.56 -22.59 58.34
C PRO A 24 -14.03 -21.16 58.00
N ARG A 25 -13.95 -20.26 58.99
CA ARG A 25 -14.61 -18.93 58.99
C ARG A 25 -13.78 -17.80 58.38
N SER A 26 -14.50 -16.71 58.10
CA SER A 26 -13.98 -15.40 57.66
C SER A 26 -12.93 -14.78 58.58
N LEU A 27 -11.95 -14.10 57.97
CA LEU A 27 -11.06 -13.14 58.65
C LEU A 27 -11.02 -11.79 57.92
N ARG A 28 -10.66 -10.75 58.68
CA ARG A 28 -10.88 -9.32 58.37
C ARG A 28 -10.25 -8.82 57.07
N LYS A 29 -10.94 -7.88 56.42
CA LYS A 29 -10.36 -6.93 55.46
C LYS A 29 -9.10 -6.28 56.04
N LYS A 30 -7.98 -6.29 55.31
CA LYS A 30 -7.03 -5.17 55.32
C LYS A 30 -7.40 -4.23 54.17
N ARG A 31 -7.28 -2.92 54.40
CA ARG A 31 -7.20 -1.93 53.33
C ARG A 31 -5.75 -1.94 52.83
N GLU A 32 -5.55 -2.22 51.55
CA GLU A 32 -4.35 -1.79 50.84
C GLU A 32 -4.72 -0.58 49.97
N SER A 33 -3.81 0.39 49.90
CA SER A 33 -4.05 1.68 49.27
C SER A 33 -3.97 1.57 47.75
N SER A 34 -4.99 2.09 47.07
CA SER A 34 -4.99 2.21 45.60
C SER A 34 -3.91 3.20 45.14
N ALA A 35 -2.75 2.67 44.74
CA ALA A 35 -1.83 3.41 43.88
C ALA A 35 -2.53 3.62 42.51
N PRO A 36 -2.62 4.86 41.99
CA PRO A 36 -3.24 5.10 40.70
C PRO A 36 -2.37 4.51 39.59
N SER A 37 -2.94 3.66 38.74
CA SER A 37 -2.23 3.15 37.57
C SER A 37 -1.89 4.31 36.61
N LEU A 38 -0.61 4.42 36.24
CA LEU A 38 -0.12 5.42 35.31
C LEU A 38 -0.62 5.13 33.89
N ARG A 39 -1.88 5.50 33.61
CA ARG A 39 -2.37 5.67 32.25
C ARG A 39 -1.45 6.67 31.53
N ARG A 40 -0.56 6.18 30.68
CA ARG A 40 0.23 7.03 29.77
C ARG A 40 -0.78 7.87 28.96
N ARG A 41 -0.78 9.18 29.20
CA ARG A 41 -1.60 10.13 28.42
C ARG A 41 -1.00 10.21 27.01
N PRO A 42 -1.80 10.51 25.97
CA PRO A 42 -1.23 10.81 24.65
C PRO A 42 -0.23 11.99 24.77
N PRO A 43 0.82 12.03 23.93
CA PRO A 43 1.74 13.17 23.90
C PRO A 43 0.98 14.47 23.71
N ARG A 44 1.40 15.53 24.40
CA ARG A 44 0.86 16.88 24.20
C ARG A 44 1.15 17.31 22.77
N GLU A 45 0.19 17.98 22.16
CA GLU A 45 0.31 18.62 20.85
C GLU A 45 0.00 20.11 21.00
N THR A 46 0.80 20.96 20.36
CA THR A 46 0.60 22.40 20.30
C THR A 46 0.55 22.87 18.85
N THR A 47 -0.47 23.68 18.55
CA THR A 47 -0.74 24.28 17.24
C THR A 47 -0.02 25.63 17.08
N PHE A 48 0.71 25.84 15.97
CA PHE A 48 1.35 27.12 15.63
C PHE A 48 0.67 27.82 14.46
N GLY A 49 -0.65 27.94 14.53
CA GLY A 49 -1.44 28.79 13.63
C GLY A 49 -2.38 28.07 12.66
N ILE A 50 -3.01 26.98 13.10
CA ILE A 50 -4.30 26.53 12.56
C ILE A 50 -5.40 27.13 13.45
N SER A 51 -6.55 27.48 12.88
CA SER A 51 -7.71 27.94 13.65
C SER A 51 -8.31 26.83 14.51
N GLU A 52 -8.72 27.16 15.73
CA GLU A 52 -9.53 26.27 16.58
C GLU A 52 -11.04 26.38 16.24
N ASP A 53 -11.42 27.39 15.45
CA ASP A 53 -12.80 27.69 15.02
C ASP A 53 -13.31 26.86 13.81
N ASP A 54 -12.67 25.73 13.46
CA ASP A 54 -13.10 24.83 12.37
C ASP A 54 -13.56 23.45 12.92
N THR A 55 -13.94 23.41 14.20
CA THR A 55 -14.41 22.20 14.90
C THR A 55 -15.68 22.45 15.75
N SER A 56 -16.65 23.23 15.25
CA SER A 56 -17.94 23.43 15.93
C SER A 56 -19.13 23.78 15.00
N GLU A 57 -19.61 22.81 14.19
CA GLU A 57 -21.02 22.76 13.76
C GLU A 57 -21.68 21.46 14.27
N GLU A 58 -21.98 21.41 15.58
CA GLU A 58 -22.93 20.42 16.10
C GLU A 58 -24.35 20.75 15.62
N ARG A 59 -24.75 20.19 14.48
CA ARG A 59 -26.12 20.30 13.96
C ARG A 59 -27.11 19.48 14.80
N HIS A 60 -27.46 20.03 15.96
CA HIS A 60 -28.54 19.55 16.82
C HIS A 60 -29.87 19.52 16.05
N TRP A 61 -30.31 18.32 15.67
CA TRP A 61 -31.67 18.08 15.18
C TRP A 61 -32.58 17.71 16.33
N THR A 62 -33.54 18.60 16.65
CA THR A 62 -34.72 18.27 17.47
C THR A 62 -36.00 18.54 16.68
N PRO A 63 -36.93 17.59 16.59
CA PRO A 63 -38.12 17.74 15.75
C PRO A 63 -39.24 18.53 16.46
N ALA A 64 -39.91 19.39 15.71
CA ALA A 64 -41.19 19.99 16.09
C ALA A 64 -42.17 19.91 14.92
N MET A 65 -43.45 19.70 15.20
CA MET A 65 -44.49 19.36 14.22
C MET A 65 -45.57 20.46 14.16
N GLN A 66 -46.33 20.47 13.05
CA GLN A 66 -47.68 21.04 12.89
C GLN A 66 -47.90 22.58 12.80
N ALA A 67 -48.34 22.97 11.59
CA ALA A 67 -49.67 23.54 11.30
C ALA A 67 -49.99 25.07 11.35
N CYS A 68 -50.12 25.63 10.13
CA CYS A 68 -51.33 26.32 9.61
C CYS A 68 -51.61 27.84 9.81
N THR A 69 -52.53 28.32 8.94
CA THR A 69 -53.33 29.58 8.94
C THR A 69 -52.74 30.94 8.46
N SER A 70 -52.71 31.11 7.13
CA SER A 70 -53.56 32.05 6.32
C SER A 70 -53.56 33.60 6.43
N THR A 71 -53.88 34.23 5.28
CA THR A 71 -54.34 35.63 4.97
C THR A 71 -53.32 36.80 4.92
N ALA A 72 -53.48 37.89 4.14
CA ALA A 72 -54.10 38.08 2.80
C ALA A 72 -53.80 39.48 2.15
N ALA A 73 -53.40 39.50 0.85
CA ALA A 73 -53.61 40.56 -0.19
C ALA A 73 -53.11 42.03 0.06
N VAL A 74 -53.15 43.04 -0.84
CA VAL A 74 -53.67 43.24 -2.23
C VAL A 74 -52.86 44.31 -3.05
N HIS A 75 -53.09 44.37 -4.38
CA HIS A 75 -53.14 45.57 -5.29
C HIS A 75 -51.97 46.07 -6.21
N HIS A 76 -52.22 45.90 -7.53
CA HIS A 76 -52.09 46.85 -8.67
C HIS A 76 -50.74 47.21 -9.36
N ARG A 77 -50.87 47.95 -10.49
CA ARG A 77 -50.12 47.80 -11.77
C ARG A 77 -50.27 49.08 -12.67
N PRO A 78 -49.86 49.07 -13.97
CA PRO A 78 -48.77 49.81 -14.63
C PRO A 78 -49.19 51.17 -15.26
N PRO A 79 -48.44 51.77 -16.24
CA PRO A 79 -48.76 51.54 -17.66
C PRO A 79 -47.62 51.68 -18.73
N SER A 80 -47.87 51.13 -19.95
CA SER A 80 -47.38 51.54 -21.32
C SER A 80 -45.88 51.77 -21.63
N GLY A 81 -45.33 51.58 -22.84
CA GLY A 81 -45.79 51.18 -24.20
C GLY A 81 -44.61 51.35 -25.21
N GLY A 82 -44.56 50.90 -26.47
CA GLY A 82 -45.50 50.23 -27.38
C GLY A 82 -44.79 49.52 -28.57
N THR A 83 -45.51 49.21 -29.67
CA THR A 83 -45.14 48.28 -30.79
C THR A 83 -45.13 49.02 -32.17
N PRO A 84 -45.35 48.47 -33.42
CA PRO A 84 -45.53 47.08 -33.95
C PRO A 84 -44.94 46.74 -35.38
N THR A 85 -45.09 45.48 -35.85
CA THR A 85 -45.43 44.96 -37.23
C THR A 85 -45.10 43.44 -37.33
N SER A 86 -45.48 42.56 -38.30
CA SER A 86 -46.59 42.35 -39.28
C SER A 86 -46.17 41.18 -40.23
N ARG A 87 -46.95 40.21 -40.77
CA ARG A 87 -48.34 39.67 -40.63
C ARG A 87 -48.45 38.31 -41.43
N ARG A 88 -48.99 37.21 -40.84
CA ARG A 88 -49.69 36.05 -41.52
C ARG A 88 -48.87 35.16 -42.51
N SER A 89 -49.29 33.98 -43.02
CA SER A 89 -50.47 33.06 -42.84
C SER A 89 -50.13 31.59 -43.25
N MET A 90 -51.07 30.63 -43.05
CA MET A 90 -50.98 29.19 -43.40
C MET A 90 -51.36 28.86 -44.86
N GLN A 91 -50.96 27.69 -45.40
CA GLN A 91 -51.86 26.74 -46.12
C GLN A 91 -51.29 25.33 -46.43
N ASN A 92 -52.18 24.32 -46.36
CA ASN A 92 -52.30 23.03 -47.09
C ASN A 92 -51.10 22.07 -47.36
N GLY A 93 -51.22 20.82 -46.89
CA GLY A 93 -51.94 19.77 -47.66
C GLY A 93 -51.25 18.43 -48.04
N PHE A 94 -51.76 17.31 -47.49
CA PHE A 94 -51.77 15.91 -48.03
C PHE A 94 -50.42 15.19 -48.34
N LEU A 95 -50.28 13.85 -48.35
CA LEU A 95 -51.21 12.69 -48.37
C LEU A 95 -50.63 11.50 -47.54
N THR A 96 -51.17 10.27 -47.62
CA THR A 96 -50.93 9.15 -46.67
C THR A 96 -50.52 7.79 -47.31
N ASN A 97 -50.29 6.77 -46.47
CA ASN A 97 -50.09 5.32 -46.75
C ASN A 97 -48.65 4.89 -47.15
N GLY A 98 -48.20 3.64 -46.94
CA GLY A 98 -48.78 2.54 -46.13
C GLY A 98 -48.33 1.11 -46.53
N CYS A 99 -47.74 0.36 -45.58
CA CYS A 99 -47.71 -1.11 -45.43
C CYS A 99 -47.03 -2.08 -46.46
N THR A 100 -46.02 -2.81 -45.92
CA THR A 100 -45.80 -4.29 -45.97
C THR A 100 -45.50 -5.11 -47.25
N ASN A 101 -44.44 -5.93 -47.12
CA ASN A 101 -44.32 -7.39 -47.39
C ASN A 101 -43.59 -8.00 -48.64
N SER A 102 -42.49 -8.71 -48.31
CA SER A 102 -42.11 -10.10 -48.69
C SER A 102 -41.62 -10.53 -50.10
N ASN A 103 -40.50 -11.29 -50.08
CA ASN A 103 -40.15 -12.49 -50.88
C ASN A 103 -39.77 -12.38 -52.39
N VAL A 104 -39.04 -13.33 -53.02
CA VAL A 104 -37.93 -14.27 -52.64
C VAL A 104 -37.38 -14.91 -53.94
N TYR A 105 -36.07 -15.22 -54.02
CA TYR A 105 -35.37 -16.32 -54.75
C TYR A 105 -33.88 -16.22 -54.32
N GLY A 106 -32.99 -17.23 -54.24
CA GLY A 106 -32.92 -18.64 -54.68
C GLY A 106 -31.47 -18.88 -55.20
N THR A 107 -30.73 -19.98 -54.96
CA THR A 107 -31.05 -21.30 -54.37
C THR A 107 -29.76 -22.10 -54.02
N THR A 108 -29.77 -22.90 -52.93
CA THR A 108 -29.06 -24.21 -52.69
C THR A 108 -27.54 -24.42 -52.99
N TYR A 109 -26.78 -25.25 -52.26
CA TYR A 109 -27.03 -26.66 -51.88
C TYR A 109 -26.65 -27.07 -50.44
N SER A 110 -27.17 -28.25 -50.04
CA SER A 110 -27.02 -28.95 -48.74
C SER A 110 -26.03 -30.15 -48.85
N THR A 111 -25.79 -31.06 -47.87
CA THR A 111 -26.42 -31.38 -46.56
C THR A 111 -25.30 -31.70 -45.51
N THR A 112 -25.30 -32.58 -44.49
CA THR A 112 -26.13 -33.72 -44.00
C THR A 112 -25.93 -33.90 -42.47
N SER A 113 -26.73 -34.75 -41.81
CA SER A 113 -26.52 -35.25 -40.41
C SER A 113 -25.57 -36.48 -40.37
N ASN A 114 -25.18 -37.13 -39.25
CA ASN A 114 -25.89 -37.41 -38.00
C ASN A 114 -24.99 -38.09 -36.91
N GLY A 115 -25.41 -38.09 -35.63
CA GLY A 115 -25.29 -39.26 -34.73
C GLY A 115 -24.13 -39.42 -33.71
N TYR A 116 -24.52 -39.48 -32.42
CA TYR A 116 -24.01 -40.34 -31.30
C TYR A 116 -22.52 -40.38 -30.85
N GLY A 117 -22.32 -40.48 -29.53
CA GLY A 117 -21.41 -41.51 -28.97
C GLY A 117 -20.55 -41.13 -27.75
N ASN A 118 -20.85 -41.73 -26.59
CA ASN A 118 -20.04 -41.71 -25.36
C ASN A 118 -18.56 -42.12 -25.55
N GLY A 119 -17.66 -41.57 -24.73
CA GLY A 119 -16.32 -42.14 -24.55
C GLY A 119 -15.40 -41.34 -23.61
N ALA A 120 -15.15 -41.87 -22.41
CA ALA A 120 -14.04 -41.41 -21.57
C ALA A 120 -12.89 -42.41 -21.65
N LEU A 121 -11.64 -41.98 -21.43
CA LEU A 121 -10.73 -42.62 -20.46
C LEU A 121 -9.40 -41.85 -20.28
N SER A 122 -8.71 -42.18 -19.19
CA SER A 122 -7.43 -41.61 -18.76
C SER A 122 -6.24 -42.41 -19.30
N ALA A 123 -5.11 -41.73 -19.57
CA ALA A 123 -3.80 -42.38 -19.60
C ALA A 123 -2.67 -41.42 -19.17
N LYS A 124 -1.95 -41.75 -18.10
CA LYS A 124 -0.53 -41.38 -17.91
C LYS A 124 0.33 -42.52 -18.45
N PRO A 125 1.56 -42.24 -18.92
CA PRO A 125 2.70 -43.03 -18.44
C PRO A 125 3.92 -42.10 -18.14
N PRO A 126 5.18 -42.57 -17.98
CA PRO A 126 5.69 -42.79 -16.62
C PRO A 126 7.12 -42.24 -16.34
N LEU A 127 7.63 -42.51 -15.13
CA LEU A 127 9.02 -42.30 -14.71
C LEU A 127 9.88 -43.56 -14.94
N ASN A 128 11.17 -43.39 -15.29
CA ASN A 128 12.34 -44.21 -14.90
C ASN A 128 13.60 -43.76 -15.71
N ALA A 129 14.86 -44.10 -15.39
CA ALA A 129 15.60 -44.17 -14.11
C ALA A 129 17.07 -44.62 -14.37
N ALA A 130 18.08 -43.80 -14.02
CA ALA A 130 19.54 -44.13 -14.04
C ALA A 130 20.13 -44.53 -15.43
N ARG A 131 21.46 -44.64 -15.69
CA ARG A 131 22.61 -45.01 -14.84
C ARG A 131 23.97 -44.69 -15.51
N ALA A 132 24.98 -44.37 -14.68
CA ALA A 132 26.45 -44.47 -14.88
C ALA A 132 27.20 -43.62 -15.96
N SER A 133 28.46 -43.32 -15.61
CA SER A 133 29.54 -42.83 -16.49
C SER A 133 30.56 -43.94 -16.76
N PRO A 134 31.56 -43.70 -17.62
CA PRO A 134 32.94 -44.05 -17.28
C PRO A 134 33.93 -42.87 -17.39
N ARG A 135 35.19 -43.10 -16.96
CA ARG A 135 36.34 -42.17 -17.04
C ARG A 135 37.34 -42.61 -18.11
N LEU A 136 38.27 -41.70 -18.48
CA LEU A 136 39.67 -41.84 -18.95
C LEU A 136 39.95 -40.77 -20.05
N SER A 137 41.13 -40.20 -20.28
CA SER A 137 42.33 -39.96 -19.43
C SER A 137 43.40 -39.13 -20.19
N GLN A 138 44.01 -38.11 -19.56
CA GLN A 138 45.29 -37.45 -19.96
C GLN A 138 45.31 -36.75 -21.35
N GLY A 139 46.16 -35.75 -21.65
CA GLY A 139 47.08 -34.97 -20.82
C GLY A 139 47.82 -33.88 -21.63
N CYS A 140 48.44 -32.93 -20.93
CA CYS A 140 49.60 -32.08 -21.29
C CYS A 140 49.85 -31.59 -22.75
N GLY A 141 49.91 -30.27 -22.96
CA GLY A 141 50.47 -29.64 -24.17
C GLY A 141 50.61 -28.11 -24.03
N ALA A 142 51.69 -27.52 -24.58
CA ALA A 142 52.05 -26.10 -24.39
C ALA A 142 51.90 -25.24 -25.67
N SER A 143 51.89 -23.91 -25.51
CA SER A 143 51.90 -22.93 -26.61
C SER A 143 53.24 -22.84 -27.35
N PRO A 144 53.28 -22.18 -28.52
CA PRO A 144 54.12 -20.97 -28.61
C PRO A 144 53.44 -19.78 -29.32
N ARG A 145 54.19 -18.66 -29.47
CA ARG A 145 53.76 -17.36 -30.05
C ARG A 145 54.46 -17.05 -31.38
N SER A 146 53.80 -16.24 -32.23
CA SER A 146 54.38 -15.19 -33.11
C SER A 146 53.22 -14.31 -33.65
N SER A 147 53.23 -12.99 -33.89
CA SER A 147 54.21 -11.95 -34.33
C SER A 147 54.59 -12.06 -35.81
N VAL A 148 54.50 -11.04 -36.70
CA VAL A 148 54.72 -9.57 -36.64
C VAL A 148 53.75 -8.81 -37.60
N ALA A 149 53.50 -7.48 -37.62
CA ALA A 149 54.25 -6.22 -37.38
C ALA A 149 55.26 -5.81 -38.50
N SER A 150 55.46 -4.55 -38.93
CA SER A 150 54.79 -3.23 -38.69
C SER A 150 55.27 -2.16 -39.73
N TYR A 151 54.51 -1.08 -39.99
CA TYR A 151 54.98 0.16 -40.69
C TYR A 151 54.05 1.39 -40.43
N SER A 152 54.49 2.64 -40.70
CA SER A 152 53.68 3.90 -40.60
C SER A 152 54.32 5.16 -41.27
N SER A 153 53.49 6.13 -41.69
CA SER A 153 53.84 7.51 -42.14
C SER A 153 52.59 8.41 -42.05
N HIS A 154 52.54 9.63 -41.45
CA HIS A 154 53.25 10.93 -41.70
C HIS A 154 52.80 11.61 -43.02
N THR A 155 52.52 12.94 -43.14
CA THR A 155 52.97 14.19 -42.44
C THR A 155 51.82 15.25 -42.28
N SER A 156 51.69 16.05 -41.21
CA SER A 156 52.32 17.36 -40.83
C SER A 156 51.75 18.66 -41.49
N GLY A 157 51.44 19.68 -40.68
CA GLY A 157 51.06 21.06 -41.08
C GLY A 157 50.82 21.99 -39.87
N ILE A 158 51.15 23.30 -39.95
CA ILE A 158 51.24 24.23 -38.78
C ILE A 158 50.62 25.61 -39.08
N GLY A 159 49.98 26.23 -38.07
CA GLY A 159 49.53 27.65 -38.06
C GLY A 159 49.05 28.10 -36.67
N ALA A 160 49.22 29.37 -36.30
CA ALA A 160 49.03 29.87 -34.91
C ALA A 160 48.81 31.42 -34.87
N SER A 161 48.51 32.14 -33.77
CA SER A 161 48.47 31.76 -32.33
C SER A 161 47.26 32.34 -31.52
N PRO A 162 47.15 33.65 -31.17
CA PRO A 162 46.58 34.02 -29.85
C PRO A 162 45.57 35.21 -29.84
N PRO A 163 45.09 35.68 -28.68
CA PRO A 163 44.59 34.95 -27.49
C PRO A 163 43.24 35.49 -26.97
N MET A 164 42.55 34.74 -26.10
CA MET A 164 41.95 35.33 -24.88
C MET A 164 41.69 34.26 -23.82
N ALA A 165 41.84 34.62 -22.55
CA ALA A 165 41.73 33.70 -21.42
C ALA A 165 40.37 33.81 -20.71
N ARG A 166 39.73 32.66 -20.44
CA ARG A 166 38.68 32.55 -19.41
C ARG A 166 38.91 31.27 -18.60
N ARG A 167 38.90 31.41 -17.27
CA ARG A 167 39.16 30.31 -16.33
C ARG A 167 37.91 29.44 -16.15
N SER A 168 38.07 28.13 -16.26
CA SER A 168 37.10 27.13 -15.80
C SER A 168 37.75 26.31 -14.68
N PRO A 169 37.22 26.30 -13.43
CA PRO A 169 37.80 25.54 -12.33
C PRO A 169 37.68 24.02 -12.52
N GLN A 170 38.66 23.32 -11.96
CA GLN A 170 38.90 21.88 -12.03
C GLN A 170 37.67 21.00 -11.70
N SER A 171 37.62 19.85 -12.37
CA SER A 171 36.71 18.74 -12.08
C SER A 171 36.97 18.17 -10.68
N ASN A 172 36.10 18.49 -9.72
CA ASN A 172 36.14 17.88 -8.39
C ASN A 172 35.53 16.48 -8.38
N LYS A 173 36.16 15.60 -7.61
CA LYS A 173 35.96 14.14 -7.58
C LYS A 173 34.51 13.74 -7.34
N SER A 174 34.04 12.73 -8.08
CA SER A 174 32.74 12.09 -7.88
C SER A 174 32.73 11.26 -6.59
N ASN A 175 32.08 11.78 -5.54
CA ASN A 175 31.82 11.01 -4.32
C ASN A 175 30.41 10.37 -4.35
N SER A 176 30.38 9.05 -4.34
CA SER A 176 29.35 8.24 -3.67
C SER A 176 29.89 7.80 -2.30
N PRO A 177 29.07 7.39 -1.32
CA PRO A 177 27.61 7.22 -1.34
C PRO A 177 26.86 8.24 -0.46
N VAL A 178 25.52 8.17 -0.46
CA VAL A 178 24.67 8.92 0.46
C VAL A 178 24.70 8.25 1.85
N THR A 179 25.08 9.00 2.88
CA THR A 179 25.08 8.56 4.29
C THR A 179 23.75 8.85 4.99
N GLU A 180 23.42 8.10 6.04
CA GLU A 180 22.09 8.15 6.69
C GLU A 180 21.84 9.43 7.53
N ASP A 181 22.86 10.22 7.83
CA ASP A 181 22.77 11.43 8.67
C ASP A 181 22.52 12.73 7.89
N SER A 182 21.67 12.66 6.86
CA SER A 182 21.23 13.85 6.10
C SER A 182 20.21 14.70 6.88
N LEU A 183 20.70 15.37 7.92
CA LEU A 183 19.96 16.42 8.62
C LEU A 183 19.61 17.55 7.65
N VAL A 184 18.32 17.89 7.58
CA VAL A 184 17.82 18.96 6.70
C VAL A 184 17.56 20.20 7.54
N THR A 185 18.19 21.31 7.17
CA THR A 185 17.88 22.61 7.76
C THR A 185 16.77 23.28 6.96
N ILE A 186 15.64 23.53 7.62
CA ILE A 186 14.45 24.19 7.07
C ILE A 186 14.38 25.59 7.66
N ARG A 187 14.13 26.59 6.81
CA ARG A 187 13.97 27.99 7.22
C ARG A 187 12.62 28.52 6.80
N MET A 188 11.97 29.25 7.69
CA MET A 188 10.69 29.91 7.43
C MET A 188 10.57 31.19 8.25
N ARG A 189 9.79 32.14 7.72
CA ARG A 189 9.35 33.35 8.44
C ARG A 189 7.85 33.22 8.73
N PRO A 190 7.33 33.85 9.79
CA PRO A 190 5.90 33.83 10.05
C PRO A 190 5.11 34.51 8.92
N ASP A 191 3.82 34.19 8.84
CA ASP A 191 2.87 34.97 8.06
C ASP A 191 2.61 36.36 8.67
N ALA A 192 1.74 37.15 8.04
CA ALA A 192 1.34 38.48 8.51
C ALA A 192 0.65 38.49 9.89
N MET A 193 0.28 37.32 10.45
CA MET A 193 -0.31 37.15 11.77
C MET A 193 0.67 36.56 12.80
N GLY A 194 1.96 36.41 12.45
CA GLY A 194 2.97 35.85 13.36
C GLY A 194 2.98 34.32 13.43
N ARG A 195 2.34 33.62 12.48
CA ARG A 195 2.12 32.17 12.50
C ARG A 195 3.05 31.42 11.54
N PHE A 196 3.45 30.20 11.89
CA PHE A 196 4.25 29.34 11.00
C PHE A 196 3.39 28.28 10.27
N GLY A 197 2.26 27.87 10.85
CA GLY A 197 1.28 26.97 10.25
C GLY A 197 1.67 25.48 10.28
N PHE A 198 2.26 25.04 11.38
CA PHE A 198 2.47 23.61 11.67
C PHE A 198 2.15 23.32 13.14
N ASN A 199 1.99 22.04 13.47
CA ASN A 199 1.80 21.57 14.84
C ASN A 199 3.01 20.75 15.29
N VAL A 200 3.29 20.75 16.60
CA VAL A 200 4.35 19.94 17.21
C VAL A 200 3.79 19.12 18.36
N LYS A 201 4.21 17.86 18.46
CA LYS A 201 3.97 16.99 19.61
C LYS A 201 5.24 16.41 20.21
N GLY A 202 5.19 16.04 21.49
CA GLY A 202 6.31 15.43 22.21
C GLY A 202 7.25 16.41 22.89
N GLY A 203 8.16 15.84 23.69
CA GLY A 203 9.12 16.48 24.59
C GLY A 203 9.71 15.43 25.54
N ALA A 204 10.90 15.71 26.10
CA ALA A 204 11.60 14.79 27.01
C ALA A 204 10.78 14.48 28.28
N ASP A 205 9.94 15.42 28.73
CA ASP A 205 8.97 15.27 29.83
C ASP A 205 7.91 14.19 29.60
N GLN A 206 7.69 13.80 28.34
CA GLN A 206 6.71 12.79 27.93
C GLN A 206 7.35 11.48 27.49
N ASN A 207 8.68 11.37 27.53
CA ASN A 207 9.44 10.28 26.91
C ASN A 207 8.99 10.03 25.46
N TYR A 208 8.78 11.11 24.70
CA TYR A 208 8.35 11.08 23.31
C TYR A 208 9.11 12.16 22.54
N PRO A 209 9.78 11.84 21.42
CA PRO A 209 10.61 12.80 20.69
C PRO A 209 9.77 13.94 20.11
N VAL A 210 10.41 15.09 19.85
CA VAL A 210 9.75 16.21 19.18
C VAL A 210 9.40 15.82 17.74
N ILE A 211 8.12 15.95 17.36
CA ILE A 211 7.59 15.57 16.04
C ILE A 211 6.72 16.70 15.49
N VAL A 212 6.90 17.06 14.22
CA VAL A 212 5.87 17.81 13.46
C VAL A 212 4.63 16.92 13.32
N SER A 213 3.50 17.24 13.92
CA SER A 213 2.28 16.42 13.84
C SER A 213 1.41 16.74 12.63
N ARG A 214 1.31 18.03 12.26
CA ARG A 214 0.49 18.53 11.15
C ARG A 214 1.19 19.70 10.43
N VAL A 215 0.99 19.86 9.12
CA VAL A 215 1.44 21.04 8.35
C VAL A 215 0.27 21.61 7.57
N ALA A 216 -0.11 22.86 7.83
CA ALA A 216 -1.26 23.50 7.20
C ALA A 216 -0.96 23.86 5.73
N PRO A 217 -1.79 23.44 4.75
CA PRO A 217 -1.63 23.82 3.35
C PRO A 217 -1.57 25.34 3.15
N GLY A 218 -0.68 25.82 2.28
CA GLY A 218 -0.50 27.24 2.00
C GLY A 218 0.18 28.06 3.09
N SER A 219 0.59 27.46 4.21
CA SER A 219 1.31 28.14 5.30
C SER A 219 2.79 28.43 4.98
N SER A 220 3.47 29.15 5.88
CA SER A 220 4.93 29.34 5.80
C SER A 220 5.72 28.03 5.92
N ALA A 221 5.24 27.06 6.71
CA ALA A 221 5.87 25.75 6.83
C ALA A 221 5.69 24.88 5.57
N ASP A 222 4.52 24.98 4.93
CA ASP A 222 4.20 24.31 3.66
C ASP A 222 4.97 24.92 2.48
N LYS A 223 5.16 26.24 2.49
CA LYS A 223 5.92 27.02 1.47
C LYS A 223 7.43 27.06 1.70
N ALA A 224 7.94 26.51 2.81
CA ALA A 224 9.37 26.51 3.12
C ALA A 224 10.18 25.71 2.07
N HIS A 225 11.46 26.05 1.89
CA HIS A 225 12.36 25.30 1.02
C HIS A 225 13.69 24.97 1.75
N PRO A 226 14.00 23.69 2.02
CA PRO A 226 13.14 22.51 1.84
C PRO A 226 11.84 22.57 2.67
N ARG A 227 10.77 21.93 2.18
CA ARG A 227 9.44 21.94 2.83
C ARG A 227 9.43 21.11 4.11
N LEU A 228 8.75 21.60 5.15
CA LEU A 228 8.47 20.85 6.39
C LEU A 228 7.37 19.80 6.16
N ASN A 229 7.52 18.61 6.71
CA ASN A 229 6.61 17.49 6.47
C ASN A 229 6.15 16.87 7.78
N GLU A 230 4.98 16.25 7.74
CA GLU A 230 4.39 15.58 8.89
C GLU A 230 5.24 14.36 9.29
N GLY A 231 5.50 14.24 10.59
CA GLY A 231 6.40 13.28 11.21
C GLY A 231 7.87 13.73 11.32
N ASP A 232 8.30 14.79 10.63
CA ASP A 232 9.71 15.27 10.65
C ASP A 232 10.17 15.48 12.11
N GLN A 233 11.38 15.02 12.45
CA GLN A 233 11.92 15.12 13.81
C GLN A 233 12.66 16.43 13.99
N VAL A 234 12.15 17.30 14.84
CA VAL A 234 12.89 18.51 15.22
C VAL A 234 13.98 18.12 16.21
N LEU A 235 15.24 18.29 15.80
CA LEU A 235 16.40 18.05 16.66
C LEU A 235 16.99 19.38 17.15
N PHE A 236 17.00 20.42 16.32
CA PHE A 236 17.43 21.75 16.74
C PHE A 236 16.44 22.83 16.31
N ILE A 237 16.28 23.85 17.17
CA ILE A 237 15.51 25.07 16.90
C ILE A 237 16.44 26.26 17.09
N ASN A 238 16.60 27.07 16.03
CA ASN A 238 17.52 28.21 15.98
C ASN A 238 18.93 27.87 16.50
N GLY A 239 19.43 26.68 16.15
CA GLY A 239 20.76 26.17 16.51
C GLY A 239 20.89 25.54 17.90
N ARG A 240 19.82 25.52 18.72
CA ARG A 240 19.80 24.86 20.04
C ARG A 240 19.21 23.46 19.93
N ASP A 241 19.88 22.45 20.48
CA ASP A 241 19.35 21.08 20.59
C ASP A 241 18.11 21.09 21.49
N VAL A 242 17.00 20.54 20.98
CA VAL A 242 15.72 20.44 21.70
C VAL A 242 15.40 19.01 22.16
N THR A 243 16.26 18.04 21.83
CA THR A 243 16.10 16.63 22.23
C THR A 243 15.94 16.42 23.75
N PRO A 244 16.69 17.12 24.64
CA PRO A 244 16.53 16.98 26.10
C PRO A 244 15.47 17.93 26.72
N MET A 245 14.72 18.69 25.92
CA MET A 245 13.81 19.74 26.42
C MET A 245 12.39 19.24 26.64
N SER A 246 11.67 19.83 27.61
CA SER A 246 10.24 19.58 27.79
C SER A 246 9.41 20.22 26.68
N HIS A 247 8.25 19.64 26.37
CA HIS A 247 7.32 20.13 25.34
C HIS A 247 7.03 21.62 25.48
N ASP A 248 6.72 22.08 26.69
CA ASP A 248 6.40 23.48 26.97
C ASP A 248 7.59 24.41 26.66
N THR A 249 8.83 23.95 26.92
CA THR A 249 10.07 24.66 26.57
C THR A 249 10.29 24.70 25.06
N VAL A 250 10.04 23.58 24.35
CA VAL A 250 10.12 23.50 22.88
C VAL A 250 9.13 24.45 22.22
N VAL A 251 7.91 24.49 22.77
CA VAL A 251 6.84 25.38 22.33
C VAL A 251 7.23 26.85 22.50
N ASP A 252 7.82 27.21 23.65
CA ASP A 252 8.26 28.58 23.89
C ASP A 252 9.46 28.98 23.04
N PHE A 253 10.38 28.07 22.68
CA PHE A 253 11.41 28.36 21.67
C PHE A 253 10.82 28.70 20.29
N ILE A 254 9.79 27.98 19.84
CA ILE A 254 9.09 28.28 18.58
C ILE A 254 8.34 29.62 18.68
N ARG A 255 7.69 29.90 19.81
CA ARG A 255 7.03 31.19 20.07
C ARG A 255 8.02 32.35 20.13
N SER A 256 9.21 32.19 20.69
CA SER A 256 10.24 33.23 20.74
C SER A 256 10.80 33.57 19.36
N ALA A 257 10.87 32.61 18.43
CA ALA A 257 11.37 32.84 17.07
C ALA A 257 10.57 33.93 16.31
N ARG A 258 9.26 34.07 16.56
CA ARG A 258 8.41 35.12 15.94
C ARG A 258 8.79 36.55 16.35
N SER A 259 9.51 36.71 17.47
CA SER A 259 9.83 38.00 18.09
C SER A 259 11.30 38.41 17.91
N ALA A 260 12.09 37.67 17.12
CA ALA A 260 13.47 38.01 16.85
C ALA A 260 13.59 39.23 15.89
N PRO A 261 14.62 40.09 16.07
CA PRO A 261 14.90 41.19 15.14
C PRO A 261 15.00 40.73 13.67
N ASN A 262 14.72 41.64 12.74
CA ASN A 262 14.66 41.39 11.29
C ASN A 262 13.52 40.45 10.82
N GLY A 263 12.43 40.35 11.60
CA GLY A 263 11.17 39.73 11.16
C GLY A 263 11.04 38.23 11.45
N GLY A 264 11.73 37.73 12.48
CA GLY A 264 11.51 36.39 13.05
C GLY A 264 11.77 35.21 12.11
N GLU A 265 13.04 34.84 11.88
CA GLU A 265 13.36 33.57 11.20
C GLU A 265 13.31 32.39 12.19
N LEU A 266 12.55 31.35 11.82
CA LEU A 266 12.57 30.05 12.46
C LEU A 266 13.40 29.09 11.59
N VAL A 267 14.48 28.58 12.19
CA VAL A 267 15.41 27.62 11.60
C VAL A 267 15.26 26.29 12.35
N LEU A 268 14.69 25.30 11.69
CA LEU A 268 14.54 23.94 12.22
C LEU A 268 15.59 23.04 11.57
N THR A 269 16.50 22.46 12.35
CA THR A 269 17.31 21.33 11.87
C THR A 269 16.54 20.06 12.18
N ILE A 270 16.05 19.40 11.14
CA ILE A 270 15.19 18.23 11.25
C ILE A 270 15.87 16.98 10.70
N LYS A 271 15.54 15.81 11.28
CA LYS A 271 15.77 14.51 10.65
C LYS A 271 14.52 14.17 9.82
N PRO A 272 14.62 14.06 8.48
CA PRO A 272 13.45 13.87 7.63
C PRO A 272 12.68 12.58 7.95
N ASN A 273 11.39 12.71 8.21
CA ASN A 273 10.47 11.59 8.18
C ASN A 273 10.20 11.22 6.72
N VAL A 274 11.15 10.48 6.14
CA VAL A 274 10.80 9.57 5.03
C VAL A 274 10.00 8.42 5.64
N TYR A 275 10.51 7.81 6.71
CA TYR A 275 9.77 6.98 7.67
C TYR A 275 10.43 7.02 9.05
N ARG A 276 9.66 7.19 10.13
CA ARG A 276 10.07 6.81 11.48
C ARG A 276 9.51 5.44 11.83
N LEU A 277 10.36 4.41 11.76
CA LEU A 277 10.35 3.28 12.69
C LEU A 277 11.64 3.32 13.53
N GLY A 278 12.13 4.54 13.80
CA GLY A 278 13.45 4.85 14.33
C GLY A 278 13.54 5.02 15.85
N GLU A 279 12.51 4.62 16.60
CA GLU A 279 12.61 4.39 18.04
C GLU A 279 12.16 2.96 18.33
N GLU A 280 12.96 2.26 19.13
CA GLU A 280 12.55 1.05 19.82
C GLU A 280 11.68 1.47 21.01
N VAL A 281 10.48 1.97 20.70
CA VAL A 281 9.37 1.91 21.66
C VAL A 281 9.19 0.44 21.97
N GLU A 282 9.40 0.06 23.23
CA GLU A 282 9.13 -1.30 23.72
C GLU A 282 7.68 -1.67 23.34
N GLU A 283 7.52 -2.55 22.35
CA GLU A 283 6.20 -3.15 22.05
C GLU A 283 5.80 -3.90 23.32
N PRO A 284 4.73 -3.50 24.04
CA PRO A 284 4.61 -3.86 25.45
C PRO A 284 4.57 -5.38 25.64
N GLU A 285 5.44 -5.92 26.50
CA GLU A 285 5.51 -7.36 26.69
C GLU A 285 4.16 -7.89 27.19
N GLY A 286 3.53 -8.77 26.40
CA GLY A 286 2.19 -9.27 26.68
C GLY A 286 1.06 -8.25 26.43
N ALA A 287 1.26 -7.25 25.56
CA ALA A 287 0.18 -6.38 25.08
C ALA A 287 -1.01 -7.23 24.60
N ALA A 288 -2.12 -7.17 25.37
CA ALA A 288 -3.35 -7.85 24.99
C ALA A 288 -3.84 -7.32 23.63
N LEU A 289 -4.24 -8.23 22.74
CA LEU A 289 -4.84 -7.84 21.48
C LEU A 289 -6.04 -6.91 21.75
N PRO A 290 -6.16 -5.78 21.04
CA PRO A 290 -7.25 -4.83 21.26
C PRO A 290 -8.60 -5.53 21.14
N GLU A 291 -9.45 -5.40 22.16
CA GLU A 291 -10.75 -6.07 22.20
C GLU A 291 -11.64 -5.54 21.06
N GLN A 292 -11.83 -6.39 20.05
CA GLN A 292 -12.55 -6.03 18.84
C GLN A 292 -14.00 -6.50 18.95
N MET A 293 -14.94 -5.55 18.87
CA MET A 293 -16.36 -5.87 18.75
C MET A 293 -16.61 -6.73 17.51
N ARG A 294 -17.01 -7.98 17.75
CA ARG A 294 -17.43 -8.94 16.72
C ARG A 294 -18.94 -9.14 16.79
N VAL A 295 -19.50 -9.58 15.67
CA VAL A 295 -20.89 -10.02 15.59
C VAL A 295 -21.06 -11.28 16.45
N ALA A 296 -22.08 -11.31 17.31
CA ALA A 296 -22.33 -12.43 18.20
C ALA A 296 -22.63 -13.73 17.44
N GLU A 297 -22.21 -14.87 17.98
CA GLU A 297 -22.40 -16.18 17.35
C GLU A 297 -23.89 -16.62 17.26
N SER A 298 -24.78 -15.96 17.99
CA SER A 298 -26.24 -16.13 17.88
C SER A 298 -26.87 -15.44 16.67
N VAL A 299 -26.12 -14.62 15.92
CA VAL A 299 -26.62 -13.95 14.70
C VAL A 299 -26.59 -14.93 13.51
N PRO A 300 -27.69 -15.08 12.73
CA PRO A 300 -27.73 -15.93 11.55
C PRO A 300 -26.60 -15.63 10.56
N ARG A 301 -26.06 -16.66 9.90
CA ARG A 301 -24.90 -16.51 8.98
C ARG A 301 -25.17 -15.47 7.88
N SER A 302 -26.37 -15.53 7.29
CA SER A 302 -26.88 -14.57 6.30
C SER A 302 -26.69 -13.10 6.71
N ASP A 303 -26.80 -12.84 8.01
CA ASP A 303 -26.89 -11.50 8.57
C ASP A 303 -25.52 -11.02 9.10
N LYS A 304 -24.59 -11.95 9.38
CA LYS A 304 -23.27 -11.65 9.97
C LYS A 304 -22.47 -10.63 9.16
N LEU A 305 -22.52 -10.68 7.82
CA LEU A 305 -21.92 -9.65 6.97
C LEU A 305 -22.54 -8.26 7.26
N SER A 306 -23.87 -8.14 7.16
CA SER A 306 -24.58 -6.86 7.37
C SER A 306 -24.40 -6.28 8.78
N HIS A 307 -24.21 -7.15 9.78
CA HIS A 307 -23.88 -6.74 11.15
C HIS A 307 -22.42 -6.25 11.21
N SER A 308 -21.45 -6.98 10.63
CA SER A 308 -20.04 -6.58 10.65
C SER A 308 -19.78 -5.22 9.97
N LEU A 309 -20.48 -4.94 8.86
CA LEU A 309 -20.36 -3.66 8.16
C LEU A 309 -21.04 -2.51 8.94
N ARG A 310 -22.11 -2.78 9.70
CA ARG A 310 -22.65 -1.80 10.66
C ARG A 310 -21.66 -1.50 11.79
N LEU A 311 -21.06 -2.54 12.40
CA LEU A 311 -20.00 -2.35 13.40
C LEU A 311 -18.80 -1.55 12.85
N LEU A 312 -18.44 -1.76 11.57
CA LEU A 312 -17.40 -1.00 10.88
C LEU A 312 -17.79 0.48 10.70
N SER A 313 -19.02 0.75 10.29
CA SER A 313 -19.58 2.11 10.17
C SER A 313 -19.62 2.83 11.53
N ASP A 314 -20.08 2.15 12.58
CA ASP A 314 -20.12 2.68 13.94
C ASP A 314 -18.71 2.96 14.49
N ALA A 315 -17.72 2.12 14.15
CA ALA A 315 -16.33 2.30 14.58
C ALA A 315 -15.61 3.44 13.86
N LEU A 316 -15.98 3.73 12.60
CA LEU A 316 -15.56 4.92 11.86
C LEU A 316 -16.20 6.19 12.44
N ALA A 317 -17.54 6.23 12.53
CA ALA A 317 -18.28 7.40 13.01
C ALA A 317 -17.94 7.83 14.46
N THR A 318 -17.45 6.90 15.28
CA THR A 318 -17.00 7.17 16.67
C THR A 318 -15.48 7.25 16.83
N GLY A 319 -14.70 7.21 15.72
CA GLY A 319 -13.23 7.26 15.74
C GLY A 319 -12.52 6.04 16.37
N ARG A 320 -13.27 5.09 16.97
CA ARG A 320 -12.74 3.89 17.65
C ARG A 320 -11.83 3.04 16.76
N ILE A 321 -12.03 3.07 15.45
CA ILE A 321 -11.23 2.31 14.50
C ILE A 321 -9.75 2.73 14.49
N VAL A 322 -9.45 4.01 14.74
CA VAL A 322 -8.07 4.52 14.85
C VAL A 322 -7.40 3.99 16.12
N SER A 323 -8.06 4.11 17.27
CA SER A 323 -7.47 3.69 18.55
C SER A 323 -7.25 2.18 18.64
N GLN A 324 -8.09 1.36 18.00
CA GLN A 324 -7.85 -0.09 17.87
C GLN A 324 -6.67 -0.41 16.93
N PHE A 325 -6.49 0.34 15.84
CA PHE A 325 -5.36 0.16 14.92
C PHE A 325 -4.00 0.57 15.51
N GLU A 326 -3.99 1.61 16.35
CA GLU A 326 -2.80 2.06 17.06
C GLU A 326 -2.38 1.11 18.20
N GLN A 327 -3.33 0.34 18.75
CA GLN A 327 -3.07 -0.72 19.73
C GLN A 327 -2.62 -2.05 19.10
N LEU A 328 -2.86 -2.28 17.80
CA LEU A 328 -2.40 -3.48 17.13
C LEU A 328 -0.88 -3.43 16.91
N TYR A 329 -0.16 -4.45 17.39
CA TYR A 329 1.30 -4.58 17.28
C TYR A 329 1.81 -4.28 15.86
N ARG A 330 2.98 -3.65 15.76
CA ARG A 330 3.57 -3.31 14.45
C ARG A 330 4.41 -4.46 13.91
N LYS A 331 5.06 -5.22 14.79
CA LYS A 331 5.78 -6.47 14.51
C LYS A 331 5.17 -7.60 15.35
N LYS A 332 5.02 -8.81 14.79
CA LYS A 332 4.52 -9.97 15.54
C LYS A 332 5.58 -10.40 16.58
N PRO A 333 5.23 -10.52 17.87
CA PRO A 333 6.14 -11.02 18.90
C PRO A 333 6.72 -12.40 18.52
N GLY A 334 8.01 -12.60 18.75
CA GLY A 334 8.73 -13.84 18.47
C GLY A 334 9.14 -14.09 17.01
N MET A 335 8.77 -13.23 16.05
CA MET A 335 9.25 -13.36 14.67
C MET A 335 10.60 -12.67 14.45
N THR A 336 11.60 -13.40 13.95
CA THR A 336 12.94 -12.89 13.69
C THR A 336 13.02 -12.10 12.38
N MET A 337 13.95 -11.14 12.34
CA MET A 337 14.30 -10.29 11.19
C MET A 337 15.82 -10.13 11.15
N ASN A 338 16.53 -11.25 11.13
CA ASN A 338 17.98 -11.35 11.27
C ASN A 338 18.66 -11.29 9.90
N ASP A 339 18.09 -11.95 8.88
CA ASP A 339 18.68 -12.05 7.54
C ASP A 339 18.79 -10.67 6.87
N CYS A 340 17.87 -9.74 7.18
CA CYS A 340 17.95 -8.37 6.67
C CYS A 340 19.10 -7.53 7.27
N ARG A 341 19.62 -7.92 8.44
CA ARG A 341 20.64 -7.19 9.21
C ARG A 341 22.07 -7.67 8.93
N LEU A 342 22.21 -8.81 8.25
CA LEU A 342 23.51 -9.31 7.80
C LEU A 342 24.22 -8.27 6.92
N THR A 343 25.52 -8.08 7.10
CA THR A 343 26.30 -7.02 6.44
C THR A 343 26.21 -7.06 4.91
N SER A 344 26.07 -8.25 4.32
CA SER A 344 25.86 -8.47 2.88
C SER A 344 24.50 -7.98 2.36
N ASN A 345 23.52 -7.83 3.25
CA ASN A 345 22.11 -7.62 2.92
C ASN A 345 21.62 -6.22 3.31
N LEU A 346 22.33 -5.51 4.20
CA LEU A 346 22.00 -4.15 4.63
C LEU A 346 21.74 -3.20 3.44
N ASN A 347 22.63 -3.21 2.44
CA ASN A 347 22.51 -2.36 1.26
C ASN A 347 21.39 -2.78 0.28
N LYS A 348 20.79 -3.98 0.44
CA LYS A 348 19.63 -4.42 -0.34
C LYS A 348 18.31 -3.88 0.23
N ASN A 349 18.31 -3.28 1.42
CA ASN A 349 17.13 -2.65 2.01
C ASN A 349 17.03 -1.18 1.59
N ARG A 350 15.84 -0.75 1.14
CA ARG A 350 15.55 0.67 0.83
C ARG A 350 15.41 1.51 2.10
N TYR A 351 14.99 0.89 3.20
CA TYR A 351 14.83 1.50 4.52
C TYR A 351 15.35 0.53 5.58
N ARG A 352 16.26 0.99 6.44
CA ARG A 352 16.98 0.18 7.44
C ARG A 352 16.07 -0.44 8.50
N ASP A 353 14.91 0.17 8.70
CA ASP A 353 13.90 -0.16 9.71
C ASP A 353 12.71 -0.97 9.16
N VAL A 354 12.64 -1.20 7.84
CA VAL A 354 11.60 -2.02 7.18
C VAL A 354 12.18 -3.35 6.70
N CYS A 355 12.22 -4.34 7.59
CA CYS A 355 12.69 -5.69 7.28
C CYS A 355 11.56 -6.69 6.98
N PRO A 356 11.81 -7.71 6.14
CA PRO A 356 11.02 -8.92 6.09
C PRO A 356 11.30 -9.82 7.31
N TYR A 357 10.33 -10.62 7.76
CA TYR A 357 10.61 -11.72 8.70
C TYR A 357 11.36 -12.87 8.00
N ASP A 358 12.30 -13.52 8.70
CA ASP A 358 13.13 -14.59 8.13
C ASP A 358 12.33 -15.84 7.76
N ALA A 359 11.21 -16.07 8.47
CA ALA A 359 10.32 -17.22 8.31
C ALA A 359 9.38 -17.14 7.09
N THR A 360 9.09 -15.93 6.59
CA THR A 360 8.15 -15.69 5.48
C THR A 360 8.78 -14.94 4.31
N ARG A 361 10.08 -14.61 4.39
CA ARG A 361 10.77 -13.91 3.30
C ARG A 361 10.86 -14.76 2.04
N VAL A 362 10.85 -14.11 0.90
CA VAL A 362 11.21 -14.78 -0.36
C VAL A 362 12.72 -15.08 -0.34
N ARG A 363 13.10 -16.25 -0.84
CA ARG A 363 14.50 -16.70 -0.97
C ARG A 363 14.84 -16.86 -2.44
N LEU A 364 15.89 -16.19 -2.90
CA LEU A 364 16.36 -16.30 -4.28
C LEU A 364 17.27 -17.50 -4.43
N SER A 365 16.91 -18.44 -5.30
CA SER A 365 17.66 -19.69 -5.51
C SER A 365 18.88 -19.49 -6.39
N SER A 366 18.82 -18.53 -7.34
CA SER A 366 19.84 -18.34 -8.38
C SER A 366 20.60 -17.00 -8.31
N SER A 367 20.47 -16.20 -7.25
CA SER A 367 21.13 -14.88 -7.20
C SER A 367 22.63 -15.02 -6.90
N PRO A 368 23.53 -14.40 -7.69
CA PRO A 368 24.96 -14.38 -7.39
C PRO A 368 25.29 -13.57 -6.13
N ASN A 369 24.35 -12.74 -5.65
CA ASN A 369 24.52 -11.83 -4.53
C ASN A 369 23.79 -12.34 -3.27
N GLY A 370 23.68 -13.65 -3.09
CA GLY A 370 23.01 -14.31 -1.95
C GLY A 370 21.48 -14.32 -2.01
N ASP A 371 20.85 -15.20 -1.22
CA ASP A 371 19.42 -15.54 -1.30
C ASP A 371 18.44 -14.42 -0.86
N TYR A 372 18.96 -13.25 -0.46
CA TYR A 372 18.17 -12.21 0.17
C TYR A 372 17.60 -11.17 -0.81
N ILE A 373 16.30 -10.93 -0.67
CA ILE A 373 15.56 -9.78 -1.19
C ILE A 373 14.56 -9.30 -0.11
N ASN A 374 14.31 -7.99 -0.03
CA ASN A 374 13.32 -7.43 0.90
C ASN A 374 11.88 -7.64 0.38
N ALA A 375 11.40 -8.86 0.54
CA ALA A 375 10.07 -9.33 0.14
C ALA A 375 9.57 -10.43 1.09
N ASN A 376 8.26 -10.50 1.32
CA ASN A 376 7.61 -11.61 2.02
C ASN A 376 6.50 -12.19 1.17
N PHE A 377 6.28 -13.50 1.31
CA PHE A 377 4.99 -14.09 0.97
C PHE A 377 3.93 -13.56 1.96
N VAL A 378 2.78 -13.17 1.43
CA VAL A 378 1.58 -12.86 2.21
C VAL A 378 0.43 -13.64 1.57
N ASN A 379 -0.21 -14.51 2.34
CA ASN A 379 -1.32 -15.33 1.91
C ASN A 379 -2.57 -14.93 2.71
N MET A 380 -3.67 -14.66 2.01
CA MET A 380 -4.93 -14.24 2.62
C MET A 380 -6.02 -15.27 2.29
N GLU A 381 -6.40 -16.05 3.30
CA GLU A 381 -7.39 -17.13 3.17
C GLU A 381 -8.82 -16.61 3.34
N ILE A 382 -9.75 -17.12 2.53
CA ILE A 382 -11.18 -16.80 2.54
C ILE A 382 -11.94 -18.06 2.99
N PRO A 383 -12.30 -18.21 4.28
CA PRO A 383 -12.58 -19.53 4.87
C PRO A 383 -13.73 -20.33 4.25
N SER A 384 -14.75 -19.67 3.69
CA SER A 384 -15.96 -20.31 3.19
C SER A 384 -15.96 -20.65 1.70
N SER A 385 -15.06 -20.04 0.92
CA SER A 385 -14.85 -20.32 -0.51
C SER A 385 -13.60 -21.15 -0.77
N GLY A 386 -12.69 -21.27 0.20
CA GLY A 386 -11.40 -21.96 0.04
C GLY A 386 -10.39 -21.19 -0.83
N ILE A 387 -10.70 -19.95 -1.20
CA ILE A 387 -9.80 -19.08 -1.95
C ILE A 387 -8.64 -18.66 -1.05
N VAL A 388 -7.41 -18.73 -1.57
CA VAL A 388 -6.22 -18.19 -0.92
C VAL A 388 -5.57 -17.19 -1.88
N ASN A 389 -5.79 -15.90 -1.61
CA ASN A 389 -5.16 -14.83 -2.39
C ASN A 389 -3.68 -14.76 -1.99
N ARG A 390 -2.80 -15.16 -2.92
CA ARG A 390 -1.34 -15.14 -2.73
C ARG A 390 -0.75 -13.83 -3.24
N TYR A 391 0.21 -13.32 -2.47
CA TYR A 391 0.93 -12.10 -2.77
C TYR A 391 2.42 -12.27 -2.43
N ILE A 392 3.27 -11.52 -3.14
CA ILE A 392 4.61 -11.19 -2.66
C ILE A 392 4.65 -9.69 -2.37
N ALA A 393 4.66 -9.34 -1.09
CA ALA A 393 4.73 -7.96 -0.63
C ALA A 393 6.21 -7.54 -0.48
N CYS A 394 6.67 -6.62 -1.33
CA CYS A 394 8.09 -6.22 -1.39
C CYS A 394 8.31 -4.71 -1.46
N GLN A 395 9.54 -4.26 -1.20
CA GLN A 395 9.93 -2.87 -1.43
C GLN A 395 9.95 -2.54 -2.94
N GLY A 396 9.85 -1.26 -3.29
CA GLY A 396 10.15 -0.78 -4.64
C GLY A 396 11.64 -0.94 -4.95
N PRO A 397 12.04 -1.65 -6.02
CA PRO A 397 13.44 -1.99 -6.28
C PRO A 397 14.41 -0.81 -6.20
N LEU A 398 15.62 -1.09 -5.73
CA LEU A 398 16.79 -0.23 -5.88
C LEU A 398 17.46 -0.52 -7.24
N ALA A 399 18.36 0.35 -7.70
CA ALA A 399 19.07 0.14 -8.97
C ALA A 399 19.79 -1.21 -8.99
N HIS A 400 20.63 -1.47 -7.98
CA HIS A 400 21.38 -2.71 -7.82
C HIS A 400 20.55 -3.93 -7.38
N THR A 401 19.30 -3.76 -6.94
CA THR A 401 18.38 -4.87 -6.63
C THR A 401 17.33 -5.11 -7.71
N SER A 402 17.41 -4.43 -8.87
CA SER A 402 16.44 -4.61 -9.96
C SER A 402 16.57 -6.00 -10.62
N ALA A 403 17.78 -6.58 -10.65
CA ALA A 403 18.00 -7.96 -11.10
C ALA A 403 17.44 -8.99 -10.09
N ASP A 404 17.66 -8.79 -8.79
CA ASP A 404 17.08 -9.62 -7.74
C ASP A 404 15.53 -9.60 -7.80
N HIS A 405 14.91 -8.46 -8.14
CA HIS A 405 13.46 -8.35 -8.31
C HIS A 405 12.93 -9.14 -9.52
N TRP A 406 13.56 -9.05 -10.70
CA TRP A 406 13.13 -9.86 -11.85
C TRP A 406 13.39 -11.36 -11.63
N LEU A 407 14.47 -11.72 -10.94
CA LEU A 407 14.70 -13.11 -10.55
C LEU A 407 13.62 -13.62 -9.59
N MET A 408 13.17 -12.79 -8.63
CA MET A 408 12.03 -13.10 -7.76
C MET A 408 10.74 -13.35 -8.56
N VAL A 409 10.40 -12.45 -9.49
CA VAL A 409 9.25 -12.58 -10.41
C VAL A 409 9.33 -13.89 -11.21
N TRP A 410 10.51 -14.24 -11.71
CA TRP A 410 10.74 -15.44 -12.50
C TRP A 410 10.70 -16.75 -11.70
N GLU A 411 11.38 -16.81 -10.55
CA GLU A 411 11.43 -18.02 -9.71
C GLU A 411 10.08 -18.32 -9.03
N GLN A 412 9.25 -17.29 -8.80
CA GLN A 412 7.93 -17.43 -8.16
C GLN A 412 6.75 -17.46 -9.16
N LEU A 413 7.03 -17.62 -10.46
CA LEU A 413 6.06 -17.72 -11.56
C LEU A 413 5.08 -16.52 -11.68
N CYS A 414 5.46 -15.36 -11.17
CA CYS A 414 4.57 -14.19 -11.08
C CYS A 414 4.21 -13.63 -12.47
N THR A 415 2.95 -13.78 -12.86
CA THR A 415 2.41 -13.19 -14.10
C THR A 415 2.04 -11.71 -13.97
N HIS A 416 1.90 -11.20 -12.75
CA HIS A 416 1.43 -9.84 -12.48
C HIS A 416 2.23 -9.12 -11.39
N ILE A 417 2.48 -7.82 -11.60
CA ILE A 417 3.14 -6.90 -10.67
C ILE A 417 2.26 -5.67 -10.47
N VAL A 418 1.89 -5.35 -9.22
CA VAL A 418 1.11 -4.16 -8.85
C VAL A 418 2.04 -3.14 -8.18
N MET A 419 2.17 -1.96 -8.78
CA MET A 419 3.05 -0.88 -8.35
C MET A 419 2.25 0.33 -7.84
N LEU A 420 2.25 0.55 -6.52
CA LEU A 420 1.42 1.56 -5.85
C LEU A 420 2.23 2.81 -5.47
N THR A 421 2.99 3.35 -6.43
CA THR A 421 3.90 4.50 -6.24
C THR A 421 4.39 4.99 -7.60
N THR A 422 4.75 6.28 -7.71
CA THR A 422 5.60 6.76 -8.81
C THR A 422 7.07 6.43 -8.54
N THR A 423 7.97 6.62 -9.51
CA THR A 423 9.42 6.46 -9.27
C THR A 423 9.97 7.56 -8.34
N ILE A 424 9.42 8.77 -8.43
CA ILE A 424 9.83 9.95 -7.65
C ILE A 424 8.59 10.66 -7.09
N GLU A 425 8.60 10.92 -5.78
CA GLU A 425 7.54 11.63 -5.03
C GLU A 425 8.21 12.81 -4.30
N ARG A 426 7.78 14.06 -4.60
CA ARG A 426 8.41 15.32 -4.12
C ARG A 426 9.94 15.39 -4.28
N GLY A 427 10.46 14.92 -5.41
CA GLY A 427 11.90 14.86 -5.67
C GLY A 427 12.65 13.75 -4.91
N ARG A 428 11.99 12.97 -4.03
CA ARG A 428 12.57 11.82 -3.33
C ARG A 428 12.29 10.54 -4.12
N ALA A 429 13.33 9.77 -4.43
CA ALA A 429 13.20 8.51 -5.18
C ALA A 429 12.51 7.42 -4.32
N LYS A 430 11.36 6.94 -4.77
CA LYS A 430 10.53 5.91 -4.10
C LYS A 430 10.69 4.53 -4.75
N CYS A 431 10.92 4.49 -6.05
CA CYS A 431 11.20 3.25 -6.77
C CYS A 431 12.22 3.54 -7.89
N HIS A 432 13.18 2.64 -8.09
CA HIS A 432 13.98 2.65 -9.32
C HIS A 432 13.08 2.26 -10.51
N GLN A 433 13.34 2.79 -11.71
CA GLN A 433 12.71 2.28 -12.92
C GLN A 433 13.36 0.94 -13.28
N TYR A 434 12.78 -0.16 -12.79
CA TYR A 434 13.28 -1.51 -13.02
C TYR A 434 12.82 -2.11 -14.36
N TRP A 435 12.30 -1.31 -15.29
CA TRP A 435 11.78 -1.77 -16.58
C TRP A 435 12.27 -0.91 -17.76
N PRO A 436 12.47 -1.49 -18.96
CA PRO A 436 12.76 -0.74 -20.20
C PRO A 436 11.53 0.05 -20.67
N ARG A 437 11.73 1.07 -21.52
CA ARG A 437 10.59 1.73 -22.21
C ARG A 437 10.03 0.82 -23.31
N LEU A 438 8.87 1.19 -23.86
CA LEU A 438 8.23 0.49 -24.97
C LEU A 438 9.23 0.18 -26.12
N HIS A 439 9.28 -1.10 -26.50
CA HIS A 439 10.19 -1.71 -27.49
C HIS A 439 11.68 -1.72 -27.15
N GLU A 440 12.13 -1.10 -26.05
CA GLU A 440 13.47 -1.29 -25.49
C GLU A 440 13.58 -2.65 -24.77
N SER A 441 14.82 -3.14 -24.59
CA SER A 441 15.12 -4.37 -23.83
C SER A 441 16.30 -4.15 -22.90
N HIS A 442 16.20 -4.61 -21.65
CA HIS A 442 17.23 -4.50 -20.62
C HIS A 442 17.64 -5.89 -20.10
N GLU A 443 18.93 -6.08 -19.80
CA GLU A 443 19.43 -7.29 -19.14
C GLU A 443 19.40 -7.14 -17.61
N TYR A 444 18.73 -8.07 -16.94
CA TYR A 444 18.60 -8.17 -15.49
C TYR A 444 19.21 -9.50 -15.03
N GLY A 445 20.54 -9.57 -15.04
CA GLY A 445 21.29 -10.81 -14.81
C GLY A 445 21.11 -11.79 -15.98
N ARG A 446 20.56 -12.98 -15.72
CA ARG A 446 20.27 -13.97 -16.77
C ARG A 446 18.98 -13.70 -17.56
N LEU A 447 18.13 -12.79 -17.07
CA LEU A 447 16.85 -12.49 -17.68
C LEU A 447 16.98 -11.29 -18.63
N LEU A 448 16.49 -11.44 -19.85
CA LEU A 448 16.25 -10.33 -20.78
C LEU A 448 14.79 -9.90 -20.62
N VAL A 449 14.55 -8.63 -20.31
CA VAL A 449 13.20 -8.06 -20.19
C VAL A 449 12.99 -7.06 -21.32
N THR A 450 11.89 -7.22 -22.06
CA THR A 450 11.49 -6.37 -23.19
C THR A 450 10.10 -5.81 -22.94
N CYS A 451 9.91 -4.49 -23.02
CA CYS A 451 8.57 -3.91 -22.94
C CYS A 451 7.88 -4.01 -24.31
N ILE A 452 6.73 -4.69 -24.38
CA ILE A 452 6.02 -4.92 -25.65
C ILE A 452 4.72 -4.12 -25.76
N ARG A 453 4.16 -3.67 -24.64
CA ARG A 453 3.04 -2.72 -24.54
C ARG A 453 3.28 -1.80 -23.35
N ASP A 454 2.98 -0.53 -23.51
CA ASP A 454 2.98 0.50 -22.47
C ASP A 454 1.80 1.42 -22.80
N HIS A 455 0.86 1.60 -21.87
CA HIS A 455 -0.24 2.54 -22.04
C HIS A 455 -0.64 3.17 -20.71
N ASP A 456 -0.95 4.46 -20.75
CA ASP A 456 -1.34 5.26 -19.59
C ASP A 456 -2.84 5.59 -19.63
N THR A 457 -3.44 5.68 -18.45
CA THR A 457 -4.71 6.35 -18.17
C THR A 457 -4.44 7.50 -17.18
N PRO A 458 -5.40 8.39 -16.89
CA PRO A 458 -5.16 9.50 -15.96
C PRO A 458 -4.67 9.09 -14.55
N ASN A 459 -4.96 7.85 -14.13
CA ASN A 459 -4.70 7.36 -12.77
C ASN A 459 -3.73 6.17 -12.69
N CYS A 460 -3.37 5.57 -13.84
CA CYS A 460 -2.59 4.32 -13.90
C CYS A 460 -1.68 4.25 -15.14
N SER A 461 -0.60 3.47 -15.05
CA SER A 461 0.13 2.94 -16.22
C SER A 461 0.02 1.42 -16.27
N TYR A 462 -0.09 0.84 -17.47
CA TYR A 462 -0.16 -0.60 -17.66
C TYR A 462 0.87 -1.04 -18.71
N ARG A 463 1.72 -2.01 -18.34
CA ARG A 463 2.82 -2.49 -19.18
C ARG A 463 2.77 -4.00 -19.32
N GLU A 464 3.05 -4.51 -20.51
CA GLU A 464 3.27 -5.94 -20.75
C GLU A 464 4.72 -6.16 -21.14
N PHE A 465 5.37 -7.11 -20.46
CA PHE A 465 6.76 -7.47 -20.68
C PHE A 465 6.88 -8.88 -21.23
N SER A 466 7.77 -9.07 -22.20
CA SER A 466 8.40 -10.37 -22.44
C SER A 466 9.58 -10.50 -21.49
N VAL A 467 9.60 -11.55 -20.69
CA VAL A 467 10.74 -11.93 -19.85
C VAL A 467 11.29 -13.25 -20.41
N ARG A 468 12.52 -13.23 -20.93
CA ARG A 468 13.19 -14.41 -21.50
C ARG A 468 14.41 -14.78 -20.68
N ASP A 469 14.46 -16.02 -20.20
CA ASP A 469 15.64 -16.57 -19.54
C ASP A 469 16.69 -16.95 -20.59
N ARG A 470 17.84 -16.28 -20.56
CA ARG A 470 18.91 -16.49 -21.54
C ARG A 470 19.57 -17.86 -21.39
N THR A 471 19.41 -18.53 -20.24
CA THR A 471 19.94 -19.87 -19.97
C THR A 471 19.00 -20.95 -20.51
N SER A 472 17.72 -20.97 -20.10
CA SER A 472 16.76 -22.01 -20.53
C SER A 472 16.12 -21.76 -21.90
N LYS A 473 16.18 -20.53 -22.41
CA LYS A 473 15.43 -20.01 -23.58
C LYS A 473 13.91 -19.96 -23.38
N GLU A 474 13.42 -20.25 -22.17
CA GLU A 474 12.02 -20.06 -21.81
C GLU A 474 11.66 -18.57 -21.84
N GLU A 475 10.43 -18.25 -22.25
CA GLU A 475 9.92 -16.89 -22.32
C GLU A 475 8.50 -16.82 -21.76
N ARG A 476 8.23 -15.81 -20.93
CA ARG A 476 6.95 -15.61 -20.23
C ARG A 476 6.47 -14.18 -20.41
N ARG A 477 5.15 -13.99 -20.28
CA ARG A 477 4.55 -12.66 -20.16
C ARG A 477 4.42 -12.26 -18.70
N VAL A 478 4.71 -10.99 -18.41
CA VAL A 478 4.45 -10.37 -17.11
C VAL A 478 3.78 -9.02 -17.31
N THR A 479 2.66 -8.78 -16.65
CA THR A 479 1.91 -7.52 -16.71
C THR A 479 2.21 -6.68 -15.47
N GLN A 480 2.65 -5.44 -15.64
CA GLN A 480 2.72 -4.44 -14.57
C GLN A 480 1.46 -3.56 -14.62
N MET A 481 0.85 -3.37 -13.45
CA MET A 481 -0.27 -2.46 -13.20
C MET A 481 0.20 -1.42 -12.19
N GLN A 482 0.51 -0.22 -12.64
CA GLN A 482 1.01 0.87 -11.81
C GLN A 482 -0.12 1.85 -11.50
N TYR A 483 -0.47 2.03 -10.23
CA TYR A 483 -1.40 3.09 -9.80
C TYR A 483 -0.60 4.36 -9.50
N THR A 484 -0.80 5.41 -10.31
CA THR A 484 -0.04 6.67 -10.25
C THR A 484 -0.77 7.74 -9.45
N ALA A 485 -2.10 7.72 -9.38
CA ALA A 485 -2.93 8.68 -8.64
C ALA A 485 -2.98 8.46 -7.10
N TRP A 486 -1.90 7.96 -6.49
CA TRP A 486 -1.79 7.93 -5.03
C TRP A 486 -0.97 9.14 -4.55
N PRO A 487 -1.56 10.12 -3.86
CA PRO A 487 -0.85 11.34 -3.48
C PRO A 487 0.29 11.09 -2.49
N ASP A 488 1.31 11.97 -2.57
CA ASP A 488 2.51 11.95 -1.72
C ASP A 488 2.23 12.13 -0.21
N HIS A 489 1.00 12.52 0.15
CA HIS A 489 0.51 12.65 1.51
C HIS A 489 -0.81 11.88 1.63
N GLY A 490 -0.96 11.10 2.71
CA GLY A 490 -2.21 10.40 3.01
C GLY A 490 -2.60 9.31 1.99
N VAL A 491 -3.72 9.56 1.33
CA VAL A 491 -4.59 8.58 0.64
C VAL A 491 -5.26 9.25 -0.56
N PRO A 492 -5.71 8.49 -1.59
CA PRO A 492 -6.43 9.07 -2.73
C PRO A 492 -7.67 9.87 -2.30
N ASP A 493 -7.82 11.10 -2.81
CA ASP A 493 -8.91 12.01 -2.44
C ASP A 493 -10.30 11.48 -2.87
N ASP A 494 -10.36 10.71 -3.96
CA ASP A 494 -11.54 9.91 -4.32
C ASP A 494 -11.23 8.40 -4.24
N PRO A 495 -11.83 7.67 -3.28
CA PRO A 495 -11.80 6.21 -3.23
C PRO A 495 -12.22 5.49 -4.52
N GLN A 496 -13.07 6.07 -5.37
CA GLN A 496 -13.66 5.36 -6.51
C GLN A 496 -12.62 4.92 -7.55
N HIS A 497 -11.59 5.73 -7.80
CA HIS A 497 -10.48 5.35 -8.68
C HIS A 497 -9.67 4.18 -8.12
N PHE A 498 -9.41 4.17 -6.81
CA PHE A 498 -8.72 3.06 -6.13
C PHE A 498 -9.59 1.79 -6.12
N ILE A 499 -10.90 1.89 -5.86
CA ILE A 499 -11.84 0.77 -5.89
C ILE A 499 -11.91 0.16 -7.31
N SER A 500 -11.94 0.99 -8.36
CA SER A 500 -11.90 0.51 -9.75
C SER A 500 -10.61 -0.25 -10.06
N PHE A 501 -9.46 0.28 -9.63
CA PHE A 501 -8.16 -0.37 -9.81
C PHE A 501 -8.05 -1.70 -9.05
N VAL A 502 -8.57 -1.80 -7.82
CA VAL A 502 -8.68 -3.08 -7.11
C VAL A 502 -9.57 -4.06 -7.90
N GLY A 503 -10.64 -3.59 -8.52
CA GLY A 503 -11.45 -4.38 -9.44
C GLY A 503 -10.69 -4.90 -10.67
N GLU A 504 -9.72 -4.14 -11.19
CA GLU A 504 -8.83 -4.57 -12.27
C GLU A 504 -7.83 -5.63 -11.79
N VAL A 505 -7.18 -5.43 -10.64
CA VAL A 505 -6.24 -6.41 -10.05
C VAL A 505 -6.95 -7.75 -9.79
N ARG A 506 -8.20 -7.71 -9.32
CA ARG A 506 -9.05 -8.89 -9.13
C ARG A 506 -9.39 -9.60 -10.44
N ARG A 507 -9.63 -8.86 -11.53
CA ARG A 507 -9.79 -9.43 -12.88
C ARG A 507 -8.49 -10.05 -13.40
N ALA A 508 -7.35 -9.43 -13.13
CA ALA A 508 -6.02 -9.94 -13.51
C ALA A 508 -5.63 -11.23 -12.76
N ARG A 509 -6.11 -11.41 -11.51
CA ARG A 509 -5.95 -12.65 -10.73
C ARG A 509 -6.79 -13.82 -11.26
N ALA A 510 -7.90 -13.56 -11.95
CA ALA A 510 -8.91 -14.58 -12.26
C ALA A 510 -8.33 -15.78 -13.04
N GLY A 511 -8.41 -16.97 -12.44
CA GLY A 511 -7.90 -18.22 -13.02
C GLY A 511 -6.43 -18.56 -12.69
N SER A 512 -5.68 -17.67 -12.02
CA SER A 512 -4.32 -17.95 -11.53
C SER A 512 -4.33 -18.26 -10.02
N VAL A 513 -3.45 -19.16 -9.60
CA VAL A 513 -3.18 -19.49 -8.18
C VAL A 513 -1.84 -18.94 -7.69
N ASP A 514 -1.12 -18.27 -8.59
CA ASP A 514 0.25 -17.79 -8.43
C ASP A 514 0.28 -16.47 -7.64
N PRO A 515 1.39 -16.14 -6.95
CA PRO A 515 1.49 -14.90 -6.21
C PRO A 515 1.56 -13.68 -7.14
N ILE A 516 0.71 -12.68 -6.89
CA ILE A 516 0.87 -11.34 -7.48
C ILE A 516 1.91 -10.56 -6.67
N VAL A 517 2.92 -9.99 -7.32
CA VAL A 517 3.87 -9.10 -6.66
C VAL A 517 3.19 -7.77 -6.38
N VAL A 518 3.22 -7.27 -5.15
CA VAL A 518 2.65 -5.96 -4.79
C VAL A 518 3.69 -5.13 -4.06
N HIS A 519 4.01 -3.95 -4.61
CA HIS A 519 4.98 -3.05 -4.00
C HIS A 519 4.51 -1.59 -4.01
N CYS A 520 5.15 -0.79 -3.17
CA CYS A 520 5.13 0.67 -3.24
C CYS A 520 6.57 1.15 -3.10
N SER A 521 6.88 2.05 -2.16
CA SER A 521 8.27 2.35 -1.77
C SER A 521 8.78 1.32 -0.75
N ALA A 522 8.21 1.28 0.46
CA ALA A 522 8.61 0.38 1.54
C ALA A 522 7.94 -1.02 1.49
N GLY A 523 6.89 -1.19 0.68
CA GLY A 523 6.17 -2.46 0.57
C GLY A 523 5.27 -2.80 1.77
N ILE A 524 4.80 -1.79 2.53
CA ILE A 524 4.02 -2.01 3.77
C ILE A 524 2.73 -1.18 3.83
N GLY A 525 2.78 0.14 3.59
CA GLY A 525 1.61 1.03 3.72
C GLY A 525 0.57 0.81 2.61
N ARG A 526 0.81 1.42 1.44
CA ARG A 526 -0.08 1.31 0.25
C ARG A 526 -0.29 -0.14 -0.18
N THR A 527 0.77 -0.97 -0.09
CA THR A 527 0.73 -2.42 -0.29
C THR A 527 -0.30 -3.12 0.61
N GLY A 528 -0.30 -2.83 1.92
CA GLY A 528 -1.28 -3.42 2.84
C GLY A 528 -2.72 -2.95 2.59
N VAL A 529 -2.91 -1.71 2.12
CA VAL A 529 -4.24 -1.19 1.78
C VAL A 529 -4.84 -1.93 0.57
N LEU A 530 -4.07 -2.18 -0.49
CA LEU A 530 -4.54 -2.99 -1.62
C LEU A 530 -4.92 -4.41 -1.18
N ILE A 531 -4.03 -5.08 -0.44
CA ILE A 531 -4.25 -6.47 0.03
C ILE A 531 -5.50 -6.53 0.93
N LEU A 532 -5.69 -5.55 1.82
CA LEU A 532 -6.88 -5.50 2.68
C LEU A 532 -8.15 -5.28 1.86
N MET A 533 -8.17 -4.34 0.91
CA MET A 533 -9.35 -4.06 0.07
C MET A 533 -9.72 -5.27 -0.79
N GLU A 534 -8.73 -5.94 -1.41
CA GLU A 534 -8.98 -7.15 -2.21
C GLU A 534 -9.47 -8.32 -1.35
N THR A 535 -8.92 -8.50 -0.15
CA THR A 535 -9.36 -9.53 0.81
C THR A 535 -10.78 -9.26 1.31
N ALA A 536 -11.10 -8.02 1.67
CA ALA A 536 -12.43 -7.61 2.12
C ALA A 536 -13.48 -7.80 1.00
N ALA A 537 -13.15 -7.49 -0.25
CA ALA A 537 -14.02 -7.75 -1.40
C ALA A 537 -14.34 -9.25 -1.56
N CYS A 538 -13.35 -10.14 -1.41
CA CYS A 538 -13.60 -11.59 -1.40
C CYS A 538 -14.45 -12.06 -0.22
N LEU A 539 -14.30 -11.48 0.98
CA LEU A 539 -15.14 -11.81 2.14
C LEU A 539 -16.60 -11.38 1.92
N VAL A 540 -16.83 -10.16 1.40
CA VAL A 540 -18.16 -9.66 1.03
C VAL A 540 -18.83 -10.56 -0.01
N GLU A 541 -18.11 -10.94 -1.07
CA GLU A 541 -18.61 -11.87 -2.10
C GLU A 541 -18.98 -13.25 -1.54
N ALA A 542 -18.19 -13.76 -0.59
CA ALA A 542 -18.40 -15.03 0.10
C ALA A 542 -19.46 -14.97 1.23
N ASN A 543 -20.11 -13.81 1.42
CA ASN A 543 -21.06 -13.49 2.48
C ASN A 543 -20.50 -13.65 3.93
N GLU A 544 -19.18 -13.46 4.10
CA GLU A 544 -18.51 -13.58 5.39
C GLU A 544 -18.33 -12.20 6.07
N PRO A 545 -18.33 -12.13 7.41
CA PRO A 545 -18.16 -10.88 8.14
C PRO A 545 -16.77 -10.27 7.92
N VAL A 546 -16.72 -8.95 7.71
CA VAL A 546 -15.50 -8.21 7.42
C VAL A 546 -14.98 -7.52 8.68
N TYR A 547 -13.77 -7.90 9.10
CA TYR A 547 -13.09 -7.35 10.27
C TYR A 547 -11.71 -6.78 9.86
N PRO A 548 -11.61 -5.52 9.40
CA PRO A 548 -10.37 -4.98 8.83
C PRO A 548 -9.14 -5.11 9.74
N LEU A 549 -9.30 -4.99 11.07
CA LEU A 549 -8.20 -5.13 12.03
C LEU A 549 -7.61 -6.54 12.07
N ASP A 550 -8.45 -7.58 11.98
CA ASP A 550 -8.01 -8.98 11.85
C ASP A 550 -7.30 -9.22 10.51
N ILE A 551 -7.74 -8.56 9.42
CA ILE A 551 -7.06 -8.62 8.12
C ILE A 551 -5.67 -7.96 8.23
N VAL A 552 -5.55 -6.80 8.89
CA VAL A 552 -4.23 -6.19 9.19
C VAL A 552 -3.38 -7.11 10.07
N ARG A 553 -3.96 -7.77 11.08
CA ARG A 553 -3.25 -8.72 11.96
C ARG A 553 -2.67 -9.89 11.16
N VAL A 554 -3.46 -10.52 10.29
CA VAL A 554 -3.02 -11.61 9.40
C VAL A 554 -1.96 -11.17 8.39
N MET A 555 -2.00 -9.92 7.91
CA MET A 555 -0.90 -9.35 7.10
C MET A 555 0.36 -9.10 7.95
N ARG A 556 0.24 -8.51 9.15
CA ARG A 556 1.36 -8.17 10.04
C ARG A 556 2.05 -9.41 10.62
N ASP A 557 1.36 -10.55 10.64
CA ASP A 557 1.91 -11.88 10.92
C ASP A 557 2.78 -12.44 9.79
N GLN A 558 2.76 -11.84 8.59
CA GLN A 558 3.47 -12.33 7.40
C GLN A 558 4.46 -11.31 6.83
N ARG A 559 4.16 -10.01 6.92
CA ARG A 559 5.09 -8.89 6.71
C ARG A 559 4.81 -7.79 7.73
N ALA A 560 5.81 -7.49 8.56
CA ALA A 560 5.73 -6.46 9.59
C ALA A 560 5.18 -5.13 9.05
N MET A 561 4.41 -4.42 9.88
CA MET A 561 4.01 -3.02 9.68
C MET A 561 3.11 -2.77 8.46
N ALA A 562 2.47 -3.83 7.92
CA ALA A 562 1.42 -3.72 6.91
C ALA A 562 0.30 -2.75 7.35
N ILE A 563 -0.06 -1.83 6.44
CA ILE A 563 -0.78 -0.57 6.69
C ILE A 563 -0.08 0.28 7.76
N GLN A 564 0.41 1.45 7.34
CA GLN A 564 1.46 2.15 8.06
C GLN A 564 0.94 3.27 8.99
N THR A 565 -0.12 3.97 8.57
CA THR A 565 -0.71 5.14 9.25
C THR A 565 -2.22 4.96 9.48
N ALA A 566 -2.76 5.66 10.47
CA ALA A 566 -4.20 5.65 10.77
C ALA A 566 -5.06 6.12 9.58
N GLY A 567 -4.61 7.14 8.83
CA GLY A 567 -5.30 7.60 7.62
C GLY A 567 -5.40 6.54 6.52
N GLN A 568 -4.33 5.76 6.28
CA GLN A 568 -4.37 4.63 5.34
C GLN A 568 -5.36 3.54 5.76
N TYR A 569 -5.48 3.29 7.08
CA TYR A 569 -6.42 2.32 7.62
C TYR A 569 -7.88 2.81 7.58
N THR A 570 -8.10 4.09 7.89
CA THR A 570 -9.42 4.75 7.85
C THR A 570 -9.96 4.74 6.42
N PHE A 571 -9.17 5.22 5.46
CA PHE A 571 -9.50 5.24 4.02
C PHE A 571 -9.92 3.87 3.47
N VAL A 572 -9.23 2.79 3.85
CA VAL A 572 -9.59 1.45 3.34
C VAL A 572 -10.85 0.90 4.00
N CYS A 573 -11.12 1.26 5.26
CA CYS A 573 -12.39 0.93 5.92
C CYS A 573 -13.57 1.69 5.28
N GLU A 574 -13.39 2.96 4.96
CA GLU A 574 -14.35 3.78 4.20
C GLU A 574 -14.55 3.23 2.77
N SER A 575 -13.47 2.82 2.11
CA SER A 575 -13.50 2.22 0.77
C SER A 575 -14.30 0.91 0.73
N ILE A 576 -14.21 0.07 1.77
CA ILE A 576 -15.03 -1.14 1.91
C ILE A 576 -16.52 -0.77 2.01
N LEU A 577 -16.87 0.15 2.90
CA LEU A 577 -18.27 0.55 3.09
C LEU A 577 -18.85 1.20 1.83
N ARG A 578 -18.10 2.09 1.18
CA ARG A 578 -18.50 2.71 -0.08
C ARG A 578 -18.68 1.68 -1.19
N ALA A 579 -17.70 0.79 -1.41
CA ALA A 579 -17.82 -0.23 -2.45
C ALA A 579 -18.99 -1.22 -2.22
N TYR A 580 -19.36 -1.48 -0.95
CA TYR A 580 -20.52 -2.29 -0.61
C TYR A 580 -21.84 -1.53 -0.83
N ASN A 581 -21.94 -0.30 -0.33
CA ASN A 581 -23.13 0.54 -0.45
C ASN A 581 -23.42 0.93 -1.92
N ASP A 582 -22.38 1.21 -2.71
CA ASP A 582 -22.45 1.45 -4.16
C ASP A 582 -22.76 0.16 -4.96
N GLY A 583 -22.85 -1.00 -4.30
CA GLY A 583 -23.19 -2.29 -4.91
C GLY A 583 -22.10 -2.88 -5.82
N ILE A 584 -20.87 -2.35 -5.74
CA ILE A 584 -19.68 -2.75 -6.51
C ILE A 584 -19.16 -4.10 -6.00
N ILE A 585 -19.11 -4.27 -4.68
CA ILE A 585 -18.85 -5.57 -4.02
C ILE A 585 -20.10 -6.00 -3.24
N LYS A 586 -20.53 -7.25 -3.42
CA LYS A 586 -21.75 -7.80 -2.79
C LYS A 586 -21.71 -9.33 -2.77
N PRO A 587 -22.42 -10.00 -1.84
CA PRO A 587 -22.55 -11.44 -1.81
C PRO A 587 -22.94 -12.02 -3.18
N LEU A 588 -22.20 -13.02 -3.66
CA LEU A 588 -22.55 -13.72 -4.89
C LEU A 588 -23.73 -14.66 -4.66
N ALA A 589 -24.52 -14.94 -5.70
CA ALA A 589 -25.78 -15.69 -5.59
C ALA A 589 -25.64 -17.11 -5.01
N GLU A 590 -24.44 -17.68 -5.02
CA GLU A 590 -24.10 -18.98 -4.42
C GLU A 590 -23.89 -18.93 -2.89
N TYR A 591 -23.53 -17.76 -2.32
CA TYR A 591 -23.40 -17.52 -0.87
C TYR A 591 -24.63 -16.82 -0.27
N GLN A 592 -25.52 -16.26 -1.09
CA GLN A 592 -26.81 -15.70 -0.65
C GLN A 592 -27.85 -16.76 -0.18
N LYS A 593 -27.56 -18.06 -0.38
CA LYS A 593 -28.49 -19.18 -0.09
C LYS A 593 -27.93 -20.16 0.96
N ARG A 594 -27.04 -19.68 1.85
CA ARG A 594 -26.30 -20.45 2.86
C ARG A 594 -26.18 -19.67 4.18
#